data_AF-A0A8B9MTD7-F1
#
_entry.id   AF-A0A8B9MTD7-F1
#
_cell.length_a   1.000
_cell.length_b   1.000
_cell.length_c   1.000
_cell.angle_alpha   90.00
_cell.angle_beta   90.00
_cell.angle_gamma   90.00
#
_symmetry.space_group_name_H-M   'P 1'
#
loop_
_entity.id
_entity.type
_entity.pdbx_description
1 polymer ?
#
loop_
_entity_poly.entity_id
_entity_poly.type
_entity_poly.pdbx_seq_one_letter_code
_entity_poly.pdbx_strand_id
1 'polypeptide(L)'
;NCVQVPALQALLLFSRSLDTSADCAWLVVDGWLEITIPNAGSALCLLSTALQLRSAWKNLLHQLLEGWGEELGRRPSSRDVSVLSQGLLEFLSPGWRNRTSTSVPQLWLLLPGLFQGTEMKPDEVKGGHRVMTDFLTYNCLTDMDLYSDCLRSFWTCPHCNLHMPFTPPGVHVPQKCLLALQGEPGCVYAAVKHSSKPSALHRSYHCNVCQQDFTFTPTEILRHKKQHR
;
A
#
# COMPACT_ATOMS: atom_id res chain seq x y z
N ASN A 1 10.66 -2.37 -33.05
CA ASN A 1 10.87 -1.74 -31.74
C ASN A 1 9.81 -2.21 -30.78
N CYS A 2 10.15 -3.12 -29.87
CA CYS A 2 9.27 -3.56 -28.79
C CYS A 2 9.86 -3.04 -27.47
N VAL A 3 9.01 -2.53 -26.58
CA VAL A 3 9.41 -2.11 -25.23
C VAL A 3 9.10 -3.25 -24.28
N GLN A 4 10.08 -3.65 -23.48
CA GLN A 4 9.85 -4.61 -22.40
C GLN A 4 9.25 -3.87 -21.21
N VAL A 5 8.09 -4.34 -20.74
CA VAL A 5 7.41 -3.80 -19.56
C VAL A 5 7.07 -4.95 -18.61
N PRO A 6 7.06 -4.69 -17.29
CA PRO A 6 6.59 -5.67 -16.32
C PRO A 6 5.12 -6.05 -16.59
N ALA A 7 4.87 -7.34 -16.80
CA ALA A 7 3.56 -7.83 -17.24
C ALA A 7 2.45 -7.49 -16.22
N LEU A 8 2.70 -7.72 -14.93
CA LEU A 8 1.71 -7.44 -13.87
C LEU A 8 1.32 -5.96 -13.83
N GLN A 9 2.29 -5.05 -13.85
CA GLN A 9 2.05 -3.61 -13.83
C GLN A 9 1.28 -3.14 -15.08
N ALA A 10 1.62 -3.67 -16.25
CA ALA A 10 0.87 -3.39 -17.47
C ALA A 10 -0.58 -3.88 -17.37
N LEU A 11 -0.81 -5.10 -16.88
CA LEU A 11 -2.15 -5.64 -16.67
C LEU A 11 -2.94 -4.81 -15.67
N LEU A 12 -2.33 -4.40 -14.55
CA LEU A 12 -2.97 -3.56 -13.56
C LEU A 12 -3.36 -2.18 -14.11
N LEU A 13 -2.61 -1.60 -15.06
CA LEU A 13 -2.93 -0.30 -15.67
C LEU A 13 -3.91 -0.37 -16.84
N PHE A 14 -3.90 -1.45 -17.64
CA PHE A 14 -4.60 -1.50 -18.93
C PHE A 14 -5.76 -2.50 -19.02
N SER A 15 -5.91 -3.41 -18.06
CA SER A 15 -7.05 -4.32 -18.01
C SER A 15 -8.40 -3.60 -17.91
N ARG A 16 -9.42 -4.22 -18.48
CA ARG A 16 -10.81 -3.76 -18.40
C ARG A 16 -11.48 -4.16 -17.10
N SER A 17 -11.16 -5.34 -16.57
CA SER A 17 -11.66 -5.79 -15.28
C SER A 17 -10.60 -6.51 -14.45
N LEU A 18 -10.64 -6.30 -13.14
CA LEU A 18 -9.81 -6.89 -12.10
C LEU A 18 -10.73 -7.38 -10.99
N ASP A 19 -10.61 -8.66 -10.69
CA ASP A 19 -11.32 -9.32 -9.61
C ASP A 19 -10.27 -9.77 -8.58
N THR A 20 -10.51 -9.52 -7.29
CA THR A 20 -9.50 -9.77 -6.24
C THR A 20 -10.03 -10.63 -5.11
N SER A 21 -9.11 -11.30 -4.42
CA SER A 21 -9.32 -11.83 -3.06
C SER A 21 -9.29 -10.70 -2.01
N ALA A 22 -9.63 -11.03 -0.76
CA ALA A 22 -9.62 -10.10 0.38
C ALA A 22 -8.23 -9.50 0.68
N ASP A 23 -7.18 -10.28 0.48
CA ASP A 23 -5.79 -9.89 0.70
C ASP A 23 -5.11 -9.33 -0.57
N CYS A 24 -5.86 -9.28 -1.69
CA CYS A 24 -5.41 -8.88 -3.03
C CYS A 24 -4.23 -9.70 -3.57
N ALA A 25 -3.84 -10.80 -2.93
CA ALA A 25 -2.75 -11.66 -3.38
C ALA A 25 -3.17 -12.50 -4.60
N TRP A 26 -4.46 -12.78 -4.73
CA TRP A 26 -5.05 -13.49 -5.85
C TRP A 26 -5.88 -12.53 -6.70
N LEU A 27 -5.59 -12.51 -7.99
CA LEU A 27 -6.19 -11.60 -8.97
C LEU A 27 -6.65 -12.38 -10.19
N VAL A 28 -7.83 -12.05 -10.69
CA VAL A 28 -8.30 -12.47 -12.02
C VAL A 28 -8.44 -11.23 -12.89
N VAL A 29 -7.70 -11.21 -14.00
CA VAL A 29 -7.62 -10.11 -14.95
C VAL A 29 -8.47 -10.45 -16.19
N ASP A 30 -9.32 -9.51 -16.59
CA ASP A 30 -10.20 -9.58 -17.76
C ASP A 30 -11.11 -10.84 -17.81
N GLY A 31 -11.29 -11.51 -16.66
CA GLY A 31 -12.12 -12.71 -16.53
C GLY A 31 -11.50 -14.00 -17.05
N TRP A 32 -10.22 -14.01 -17.43
CA TRP A 32 -9.56 -15.21 -17.98
C TRP A 32 -8.13 -15.44 -17.48
N LEU A 33 -7.43 -14.40 -17.01
CA LEU A 33 -6.04 -14.52 -16.59
C LEU A 33 -5.92 -14.49 -15.07
N GLU A 34 -5.52 -15.60 -14.49
CA GLU A 34 -5.29 -15.74 -13.06
C GLU A 34 -3.84 -15.41 -12.70
N ILE A 35 -3.65 -14.63 -11.63
CA ILE A 35 -2.33 -14.23 -11.14
C ILE A 35 -2.30 -14.33 -9.63
N THR A 36 -1.29 -15.02 -9.13
CA THR A 36 -0.98 -15.12 -7.70
C THR A 36 0.29 -14.34 -7.38
N ILE A 37 0.20 -13.40 -6.44
CA ILE A 37 1.31 -12.60 -5.96
C ILE A 37 1.74 -13.18 -4.60
N PRO A 38 2.99 -13.65 -4.44
CA PRO A 38 3.43 -14.34 -3.23
C PRO A 38 3.38 -13.51 -1.94
N ASN A 39 3.29 -12.17 -2.05
CA ASN A 39 3.28 -11.25 -0.93
C ASN A 39 2.08 -10.32 -1.02
N ALA A 40 1.10 -10.51 -0.13
CA ALA A 40 -0.11 -9.69 -0.04
C ALA A 40 0.19 -8.19 0.13
N GLY A 41 1.23 -7.81 0.90
CA GLY A 41 1.61 -6.41 1.05
C GLY A 41 2.14 -5.80 -0.24
N SER A 42 2.93 -6.55 -1.00
CA SER A 42 3.38 -6.12 -2.33
C SER A 42 2.20 -6.01 -3.31
N ALA A 43 1.26 -6.96 -3.25
CA ALA A 43 0.06 -6.95 -4.07
C ALA A 43 -0.80 -5.71 -3.79
N LEU A 44 -1.04 -5.41 -2.51
CA LEU A 44 -1.77 -4.23 -2.07
C LEU A 44 -1.07 -2.92 -2.48
N CYS A 45 0.26 -2.83 -2.33
CA CYS A 45 1.03 -1.67 -2.80
C CYS A 45 0.87 -1.47 -4.31
N LEU A 46 1.05 -2.53 -5.11
CA LEU A 46 0.95 -2.47 -6.56
C LEU A 46 -0.45 -2.07 -7.02
N LEU A 47 -1.47 -2.70 -6.42
CA LEU A 47 -2.87 -2.40 -6.73
C LEU A 47 -3.18 -0.94 -6.36
N SER A 48 -2.82 -0.50 -5.15
CA SER A 48 -2.98 0.86 -4.67
C SER A 48 -2.42 1.91 -5.62
N THR A 49 -1.15 1.75 -6.02
CA THR A 49 -0.50 2.67 -6.95
C THR A 49 -1.15 2.62 -8.33
N ALA A 50 -1.53 1.44 -8.83
CA ALA A 50 -2.23 1.32 -10.11
C ALA A 50 -3.61 2.02 -10.08
N LEU A 51 -4.37 1.89 -8.99
CA LEU A 51 -5.65 2.58 -8.80
C LEU A 51 -5.49 4.10 -8.84
N GLN A 52 -4.48 4.63 -8.13
CA GLN A 52 -4.18 6.06 -8.11
C GLN A 52 -3.74 6.59 -9.47
N LEU A 53 -2.89 5.85 -10.18
CA LEU A 53 -2.44 6.25 -11.52
C LEU A 53 -3.58 6.21 -12.53
N ARG A 54 -4.45 5.20 -12.47
CA ARG A 54 -5.65 5.12 -13.31
C ARG A 54 -6.62 6.25 -13.04
N SER A 55 -6.87 6.59 -11.78
CA SER A 55 -7.79 7.68 -11.43
C SER A 55 -7.24 9.03 -11.88
N ALA A 56 -5.95 9.30 -11.65
CA ALA A 56 -5.28 10.50 -12.14
C ALA A 56 -5.32 10.60 -13.67
N TRP A 57 -5.07 9.49 -14.38
CA TRP A 57 -5.19 9.43 -15.84
C TRP A 57 -6.62 9.72 -16.28
N LYS A 58 -7.63 9.01 -15.75
CA LYS A 58 -9.04 9.22 -16.12
C LYS A 58 -9.48 10.67 -15.90
N ASN A 59 -9.08 11.27 -14.79
CA ASN A 59 -9.40 12.67 -14.48
C ASN A 59 -8.76 13.65 -15.48
N LEU A 60 -7.49 13.46 -15.83
CA LEU A 60 -6.83 14.29 -16.86
C LEU A 60 -7.44 14.09 -18.24
N LEU A 61 -7.84 12.87 -18.57
CA LEU A 61 -8.48 12.54 -19.84
C LEU A 61 -9.88 13.18 -19.93
N HIS A 62 -10.66 13.13 -18.85
CA HIS A 62 -11.93 13.86 -18.76
C HIS A 62 -11.73 15.36 -18.95
N GLN A 63 -10.77 15.98 -18.24
CA GLN A 63 -10.47 17.41 -18.41
C GLN A 63 -10.07 17.78 -19.84
N LEU A 64 -9.29 16.92 -20.51
CA LEU A 64 -8.93 17.12 -21.90
C LEU A 64 -10.15 17.04 -22.82
N LEU A 65 -11.00 16.03 -22.66
CA LEU A 65 -12.18 15.85 -23.50
C LEU A 65 -13.24 16.93 -23.26
N GLU A 66 -13.47 17.33 -22.01
CA GLU A 66 -14.40 18.41 -21.63
C GLU A 66 -13.90 19.77 -22.12
N GLY A 67 -12.59 20.02 -22.06
CA GLY A 67 -11.99 21.26 -22.54
C GLY A 67 -12.01 21.44 -24.06
N TRP A 68 -12.43 20.43 -24.82
CA TRP A 68 -12.67 20.55 -26.26
C TRP A 68 -14.11 20.96 -26.58
N GLY A 69 -15.01 20.95 -25.60
CA GLY A 69 -16.44 21.26 -25.76
C GLY A 69 -16.88 22.65 -25.28
N GLU A 70 -16.20 23.28 -24.32
CA GLU A 70 -16.56 24.62 -23.80
C GLU A 70 -15.33 25.54 -23.61
N GLU A 71 -15.51 26.83 -23.95
CA GLU A 71 -14.52 27.91 -23.82
C GLU A 71 -14.05 28.19 -22.38
N LEU A 72 -14.65 27.54 -21.37
CA LEU A 72 -14.28 27.63 -19.95
C LEU A 72 -13.55 26.38 -19.42
N GLY A 73 -13.28 25.39 -20.29
CA GLY A 73 -12.58 24.16 -19.90
C GLY A 73 -11.17 24.43 -19.37
N ARG A 74 -10.96 24.14 -18.09
CA ARG A 74 -9.64 24.25 -17.46
C ARG A 74 -8.71 23.20 -18.08
N ARG A 75 -7.91 23.62 -19.06
CA ARG A 75 -6.87 22.79 -19.68
C ARG A 75 -6.00 22.18 -18.56
N PRO A 76 -5.69 20.87 -18.63
CA PRO A 76 -4.88 20.26 -17.59
C PRO A 76 -3.54 20.98 -17.46
N SER A 77 -3.09 21.18 -16.23
CA SER A 77 -1.83 21.87 -16.01
C SER A 77 -0.69 21.00 -16.53
N SER A 78 0.33 21.63 -17.12
CA SER A 78 1.56 20.94 -17.55
C SER A 78 2.20 20.16 -16.38
N ARG A 79 2.01 20.63 -15.14
CA ARG A 79 2.49 19.96 -13.93
C ARG A 79 1.76 18.63 -13.70
N ASP A 80 0.44 18.58 -13.80
CA ASP A 80 -0.33 17.36 -13.53
C ASP A 80 0.00 16.26 -14.54
N VAL A 81 0.16 16.63 -15.81
CA VAL A 81 0.62 15.71 -16.87
C VAL A 81 2.04 15.21 -16.60
N SER A 82 2.92 16.08 -16.12
CA SER A 82 4.30 15.71 -15.77
C SER A 82 4.34 14.75 -14.56
N VAL A 83 3.53 14.99 -13.54
CA VAL A 83 3.41 14.13 -12.36
C VAL A 83 2.88 12.75 -12.74
N LEU A 84 1.81 12.69 -13.54
CA LEU A 84 1.27 11.41 -14.00
C LEU A 84 2.28 10.66 -14.88
N SER A 85 2.92 11.34 -15.84
CA SER A 85 3.88 10.68 -16.72
C SER A 85 5.09 10.13 -15.95
N GLN A 86 5.60 10.88 -14.96
CA GLN A 86 6.64 10.39 -14.07
C GLN A 86 6.17 9.19 -13.24
N GLY A 87 4.97 9.23 -12.67
CA GLY A 87 4.41 8.11 -11.90
C GLY A 87 4.20 6.84 -12.73
N LEU A 88 3.74 6.99 -13.98
CA LEU A 88 3.59 5.87 -14.92
C LEU A 88 4.95 5.26 -15.29
N LEU A 89 5.96 6.10 -15.55
CA LEU A 89 7.32 5.64 -15.86
C LEU A 89 7.95 4.92 -14.67
N GLU A 90 7.78 5.43 -13.45
CA GLU A 90 8.30 4.78 -12.24
C GLU A 90 7.60 3.44 -12.00
N PHE A 91 6.26 3.39 -12.16
CA PHE A 91 5.50 2.16 -11.97
C PHE A 91 5.82 1.08 -13.01
N LEU A 92 6.05 1.46 -14.27
CA LEU A 92 6.44 0.55 -15.34
C LEU A 92 7.94 0.25 -15.38
N SER A 93 8.74 0.91 -14.54
CA SER A 93 10.19 0.67 -14.53
C SER A 93 10.52 -0.74 -14.03
N PRO A 94 11.47 -1.45 -14.68
CA PRO A 94 11.96 -2.71 -14.16
C PRO A 94 12.65 -2.46 -12.83
N GLY A 95 12.20 -3.15 -11.78
CA GLY A 95 12.72 -2.94 -10.43
C GLY A 95 11.96 -1.91 -9.60
N TRP A 96 10.67 -1.67 -9.89
CA TRP A 96 9.73 -1.12 -8.90
C TRP A 96 9.94 -1.84 -7.57
N ARG A 97 10.62 -1.16 -6.65
CA ARG A 97 10.79 -1.59 -5.28
C ARG A 97 9.83 -0.76 -4.46
N ASN A 98 8.99 -1.43 -3.68
CA ASN A 98 8.17 -0.78 -2.66
C ASN A 98 9.09 0.11 -1.83
N ARG A 99 9.04 1.42 -2.05
CA ARG A 99 9.80 2.39 -1.26
C ARG A 99 9.21 2.59 0.14
N THR A 100 8.09 1.92 0.42
CA THR A 100 7.43 1.90 1.71
C THR A 100 7.95 0.73 2.54
N SER A 101 8.63 1.05 3.65
CA SER A 101 8.93 0.10 4.74
C SER A 101 7.70 -0.08 5.64
N THR A 102 6.51 -0.17 5.04
CA THR A 102 5.27 -0.32 5.78
C THR A 102 4.97 -1.82 5.89
N SER A 103 4.80 -2.31 7.11
CA SER A 103 4.47 -3.72 7.32
C SER A 103 3.14 -4.06 6.63
N VAL A 104 3.02 -5.26 6.03
CA VAL A 104 1.79 -5.74 5.38
C VAL A 104 0.54 -5.47 6.25
N PRO A 105 0.62 -5.58 7.60
CA PRO A 105 -0.51 -5.29 8.43
C PRO A 105 -0.98 -3.81 8.44
N GLN A 106 -0.08 -2.88 8.22
CA GLN A 106 -0.43 -1.46 8.16
C GLN A 106 -1.02 -1.08 6.80
N LEU A 107 -0.68 -1.81 5.73
CA LEU A 107 -1.20 -1.55 4.39
C LEU A 107 -2.69 -1.88 4.26
N TRP A 108 -3.15 -2.97 4.88
CA TRP A 108 -4.58 -3.29 4.87
C TRP A 108 -5.40 -2.32 5.73
N LEU A 109 -4.82 -1.73 6.76
CA LEU A 109 -5.46 -0.65 7.54
C LEU A 109 -5.61 0.64 6.75
N LEU A 110 -4.82 0.78 5.69
CA LEU A 110 -4.90 1.89 4.73
C LEU A 110 -5.77 1.55 3.52
N LEU A 111 -6.26 0.30 3.35
CA LEU A 111 -7.26 -0.05 2.32
C LEU A 111 -8.53 0.80 2.43
N PRO A 112 -9.10 1.04 3.63
CA PRO A 112 -10.19 2.00 3.78
C PRO A 112 -9.80 3.43 3.33
N GLY A 113 -8.53 3.81 3.51
CA GLY A 113 -7.97 5.07 3.01
C GLY A 113 -7.77 5.11 1.49
N LEU A 114 -7.51 3.97 0.86
CA LEU A 114 -7.47 3.80 -0.59
C LEU A 114 -8.85 3.99 -1.24
N PHE A 115 -9.90 3.68 -0.49
CA PHE A 115 -11.30 3.90 -0.87
C PHE A 115 -11.94 5.10 -0.15
N GLN A 116 -11.16 5.98 0.50
CA GLN A 116 -11.73 7.12 1.22
C GLN A 116 -12.46 8.04 0.23
N GLY A 117 -13.79 8.13 0.38
CA GLY A 117 -14.69 8.87 -0.51
C GLY A 117 -15.35 8.02 -1.60
N THR A 118 -15.09 6.72 -1.65
CA THR A 118 -15.63 5.79 -2.65
C THR A 118 -16.77 4.94 -2.07
N GLU A 119 -17.96 5.01 -2.68
CA GLU A 119 -19.10 4.17 -2.32
C GLU A 119 -18.84 2.72 -2.78
N MET A 120 -18.58 1.81 -1.83
CA MET A 120 -18.50 0.36 -2.11
C MET A 120 -19.92 -0.17 -2.33
N LYS A 121 -20.23 -0.57 -3.56
CA LYS A 121 -21.53 -1.19 -3.88
C LYS A 121 -21.35 -2.69 -4.02
N PRO A 122 -22.27 -3.52 -3.49
CA PRO A 122 -22.21 -4.95 -3.73
C PRO A 122 -22.34 -5.24 -5.23
N ASP A 123 -21.56 -6.20 -5.74
CA ASP A 123 -21.75 -6.72 -7.11
C ASP A 123 -22.81 -7.82 -7.08
N GLU A 124 -23.93 -7.63 -7.79
CA GLU A 124 -25.04 -8.59 -7.81
C GLU A 124 -24.70 -9.90 -8.56
N VAL A 125 -23.69 -9.88 -9.43
CA VAL A 125 -23.33 -11.02 -10.30
C VAL A 125 -22.14 -11.78 -9.73
N LYS A 126 -21.08 -11.06 -9.35
CA LYS A 126 -19.83 -11.66 -8.87
C LYS A 126 -19.76 -11.80 -7.34
N GLY A 127 -20.63 -11.11 -6.60
CA GLY A 127 -20.45 -10.91 -5.17
C GLY A 127 -19.29 -9.95 -4.85
N GLY A 128 -18.93 -9.82 -3.58
CA GLY A 128 -17.92 -8.85 -3.16
C GLY A 128 -18.40 -7.40 -3.32
N HIS A 129 -17.46 -6.46 -3.46
CA HIS A 129 -17.74 -5.02 -3.53
C HIS A 129 -17.10 -4.38 -4.76
N ARG A 130 -17.90 -3.72 -5.59
CA ARG A 130 -17.43 -2.79 -6.61
C ARG A 130 -16.89 -1.54 -5.95
N VAL A 131 -15.68 -1.16 -6.34
CA VAL A 131 -15.04 0.11 -6.00
C VAL A 131 -15.34 1.10 -7.15
N MET A 132 -15.42 2.42 -6.88
CA MET A 132 -15.82 3.56 -7.76
C MET A 132 -15.52 3.48 -9.26
N THR A 133 -14.54 2.68 -9.65
CA THR A 133 -14.19 2.42 -11.03
C THR A 133 -14.70 1.04 -11.44
N ASP A 134 -15.52 0.98 -12.49
CA ASP A 134 -16.11 -0.24 -13.07
C ASP A 134 -15.12 -1.37 -13.38
N PHE A 135 -13.81 -1.12 -13.27
CA PHE A 135 -12.78 -2.12 -13.49
C PHE A 135 -12.42 -2.97 -12.25
N LEU A 136 -12.75 -2.60 -11.00
CA LEU A 136 -12.30 -3.37 -9.82
C LEU A 136 -13.47 -3.96 -9.01
N THR A 137 -13.49 -5.28 -8.88
CA THR A 137 -14.37 -6.02 -7.97
C THR A 137 -13.54 -6.59 -6.81
N TYR A 138 -13.64 -5.95 -5.65
CA TYR A 138 -12.89 -6.33 -4.46
C TYR A 138 -13.55 -7.50 -3.72
N ASN A 139 -12.73 -8.47 -3.31
CA ASN A 139 -13.13 -9.62 -2.48
C ASN A 139 -14.32 -10.39 -3.08
N CYS A 140 -14.32 -10.58 -4.40
CA CYS A 140 -15.27 -11.46 -5.09
C CYS A 140 -14.69 -12.87 -5.30
N LEU A 141 -13.37 -13.01 -5.20
CA LEU A 141 -12.71 -14.30 -5.22
C LEU A 141 -12.77 -14.91 -3.81
N THR A 142 -13.49 -16.02 -3.68
CA THR A 142 -13.63 -16.73 -2.40
C THR A 142 -12.51 -17.75 -2.30
N ASP A 143 -11.54 -17.49 -1.43
CA ASP A 143 -10.61 -18.52 -0.99
C ASP A 143 -11.27 -19.31 0.16
N MET A 144 -11.40 -20.62 0.01
CA MET A 144 -12.05 -21.51 0.97
C MET A 144 -11.32 -21.53 2.33
N ASP A 145 -10.05 -21.13 2.38
CA ASP A 145 -9.22 -21.17 3.59
C ASP A 145 -9.16 -19.83 4.35
N LEU A 146 -9.72 -18.74 3.82
CA LEU A 146 -9.71 -17.42 4.45
C LEU A 146 -10.27 -17.43 5.87
N TYR A 147 -11.36 -18.15 6.14
CA TYR A 147 -11.97 -18.17 7.48
C TYR A 147 -11.03 -18.78 8.54
N SER A 148 -10.18 -19.73 8.15
CA SER A 148 -9.18 -20.34 9.02
C SER A 148 -7.99 -19.40 9.27
N ASP A 149 -7.53 -18.69 8.25
CA ASP A 149 -6.33 -17.83 8.34
C ASP A 149 -6.60 -16.47 9.01
N CYS A 150 -7.82 -15.96 8.88
CA CYS A 150 -8.29 -14.75 9.57
C CYS A 150 -8.38 -14.94 11.10
N LEU A 151 -8.64 -16.17 11.56
CA LEU A 151 -8.69 -16.49 12.98
C LEU A 151 -7.30 -16.72 13.60
N ARG A 152 -6.27 -16.89 12.76
CA ARG A 152 -4.89 -17.22 13.16
C ARG A 152 -3.94 -16.02 13.08
N SER A 153 -4.31 -15.00 12.33
CA SER A 153 -3.52 -13.78 12.17
C SER A 153 -3.88 -12.79 13.26
N PHE A 154 -2.90 -12.25 13.98
CA PHE A 154 -3.12 -11.22 14.99
C PHE A 154 -2.37 -9.96 14.62
N TRP A 155 -3.00 -8.82 14.88
CA TRP A 155 -2.36 -7.52 14.73
C TRP A 155 -2.34 -6.78 16.05
N THR A 156 -1.19 -6.19 16.34
CA THR A 156 -0.99 -5.31 17.50
C THR A 156 -0.82 -3.88 17.02
N CYS A 157 -1.69 -2.98 17.50
CA CYS A 157 -1.61 -1.57 17.17
C CYS A 157 -0.34 -0.92 17.73
N PRO A 158 0.50 -0.26 16.90
CA PRO A 158 1.70 0.42 17.39
C PRO A 158 1.39 1.69 18.20
N HIS A 159 0.16 2.20 18.12
CA HIS A 159 -0.25 3.44 18.80
C HIS A 159 -0.92 3.21 20.15
N CYS A 160 -1.76 2.17 20.28
CA CYS A 160 -2.49 1.87 21.52
C CYS A 160 -2.22 0.47 22.09
N ASN A 161 -1.33 -0.31 21.46
CA ASN A 161 -1.01 -1.70 21.82
C ASN A 161 -2.23 -2.64 21.87
N LEU A 162 -3.32 -2.29 21.17
CA LEU A 162 -4.48 -3.16 21.05
C LEU A 162 -4.11 -4.41 20.23
N HIS A 163 -4.27 -5.58 20.84
CA HIS A 163 -4.07 -6.88 20.20
C HIS A 163 -5.42 -7.45 19.78
N MET A 164 -5.62 -7.68 18.49
CA MET A 164 -6.88 -8.21 17.97
C MET A 164 -6.66 -9.21 16.83
N PRO A 165 -7.54 -10.22 16.65
CA PRO A 165 -7.51 -11.08 15.48
C PRO A 165 -7.76 -10.25 14.21
N PHE A 166 -6.95 -10.49 13.20
CA PHE A 166 -6.95 -9.80 11.92
C PHE A 166 -7.89 -10.51 10.94
N THR A 167 -9.06 -9.94 10.71
CA THR A 167 -9.99 -10.34 9.64
C THR A 167 -9.92 -9.30 8.52
N PRO A 168 -9.40 -9.62 7.32
CA PRO A 168 -9.25 -8.69 6.20
C PRO A 168 -10.51 -7.87 5.84
N PRO A 169 -11.76 -8.38 5.97
CA PRO A 169 -12.95 -7.55 5.78
C PRO A 169 -13.53 -6.94 7.07
N GLY A 170 -13.04 -7.29 8.26
CA GLY A 170 -13.73 -7.07 9.54
C GLY A 170 -13.02 -6.17 10.54
N VAL A 171 -11.88 -5.57 10.19
CA VAL A 171 -11.15 -4.79 11.17
C VAL A 171 -11.73 -3.38 11.36
N HIS A 172 -12.42 -3.23 12.48
CA HIS A 172 -12.75 -1.95 13.07
C HIS A 172 -11.57 -1.42 13.90
N VAL A 173 -10.58 -0.81 13.25
CA VAL A 173 -9.56 -0.03 13.99
C VAL A 173 -10.12 1.35 14.35
N PRO A 174 -10.04 1.79 15.62
CA PRO A 174 -10.46 3.12 16.01
C PRO A 174 -9.76 4.20 15.17
N GLN A 175 -10.52 5.17 14.66
CA GLN A 175 -10.02 6.20 13.73
C GLN A 175 -8.82 7.01 14.27
N LYS A 176 -8.70 7.17 15.59
CA LYS A 176 -7.53 7.77 16.25
C LYS A 176 -6.22 7.00 15.99
N CYS A 177 -6.30 5.67 15.93
CA CYS A 177 -5.16 4.81 15.61
C CYS A 177 -4.91 4.78 14.09
N LEU A 178 -5.97 4.88 13.29
CA LEU A 178 -5.88 4.98 11.83
C LEU A 178 -5.15 6.26 11.41
N LEU A 179 -5.48 7.41 12.02
CA LEU A 179 -4.80 8.69 11.78
C LEU A 179 -3.33 8.68 12.20
N ALA A 180 -2.98 7.97 13.28
CA ALA A 180 -1.59 7.78 13.70
C ALA A 180 -0.78 6.92 12.73
N LEU A 181 -1.44 6.04 11.96
CA LEU A 181 -0.84 5.29 10.85
C LEU A 181 -0.82 6.09 9.55
N GLN A 182 -1.61 7.16 9.45
CA GLN A 182 -1.68 8.11 8.33
C GLN A 182 -0.77 9.34 8.51
N GLY A 183 0.07 9.38 9.55
CA GLY A 183 1.17 10.32 9.63
C GLY A 183 2.14 10.07 8.46
N GLU A 184 2.08 10.96 7.47
CA GLU A 184 2.58 10.90 6.09
C GLU A 184 1.60 10.24 5.08
N PRO A 185 0.87 11.04 4.27
CA PRO A 185 0.05 10.52 3.20
C PRO A 185 0.91 9.98 2.05
N GLY A 186 0.72 8.69 1.76
CA GLY A 186 0.82 8.18 0.40
C GLY A 186 2.15 7.54 0.01
N CYS A 187 2.02 6.58 -0.90
CA CYS A 187 3.12 6.11 -1.73
C CYS A 187 3.62 7.20 -2.70
N VAL A 188 3.91 8.44 -2.29
CA VAL A 188 4.64 9.42 -3.13
C VAL A 188 5.39 10.46 -2.28
N TYR A 189 6.71 10.51 -2.46
CA TYR A 189 7.70 11.57 -2.20
C TYR A 189 7.48 12.57 -1.04
N ALA A 190 8.30 12.41 0.01
CA ALA A 190 8.97 13.52 0.66
C ALA A 190 10.48 13.22 0.72
N ALA A 191 11.29 14.08 0.12
CA ALA A 191 12.74 14.04 0.26
C ALA A 191 13.09 14.36 1.72
N VAL A 192 13.48 13.35 2.51
CA VAL A 192 13.90 13.57 3.90
C VAL A 192 15.43 13.61 3.97
N LYS A 193 15.93 14.83 4.21
CA LYS A 193 17.29 15.10 4.66
C LYS A 193 17.57 14.27 5.92
N HIS A 194 18.69 13.55 5.91
CA HIS A 194 19.19 12.84 7.09
C HIS A 194 19.31 13.80 8.29
N SER A 195 18.51 13.57 9.32
CA SER A 195 18.77 14.05 10.67
C SER A 195 18.51 12.87 11.61
N SER A 196 19.60 12.14 11.88
CA SER A 196 19.65 11.02 12.81
C SER A 196 19.40 11.50 14.23
N LYS A 197 18.19 11.29 14.74
CA LYS A 197 17.93 11.24 16.18
C LYS A 197 17.86 9.77 16.62
N PRO A 198 18.55 9.37 17.70
CA PRO A 198 18.52 7.98 18.16
C PRO A 198 17.14 7.63 18.74
N SER A 199 16.65 6.45 18.34
CA SER A 199 15.38 5.85 18.74
C SER A 199 15.23 5.74 20.27
N ALA A 200 13.99 5.86 20.78
CA ALA A 200 13.58 5.91 22.20
C ALA A 200 13.94 4.68 23.07
N LEU A 201 14.67 3.70 22.52
CA LEU A 201 15.11 2.49 23.21
C LEU A 201 16.60 2.48 23.57
N HIS A 202 17.37 3.47 23.13
CA HIS A 202 18.79 3.58 23.47
C HIS A 202 18.93 4.21 24.86
N ARG A 203 19.64 3.53 25.75
CA ARG A 203 19.97 4.03 27.09
C ARG A 203 21.48 4.12 27.21
N SER A 204 21.97 5.07 28.00
CA SER A 204 23.37 5.12 28.36
C SER A 204 23.73 3.89 29.22
N TYR A 205 24.82 3.23 28.86
CA TYR A 205 25.36 2.04 29.50
C TYR A 205 26.87 2.20 29.63
N HIS A 206 27.36 2.20 30.87
CA HIS A 206 28.78 2.20 31.17
C HIS A 206 29.29 0.75 31.25
N CYS A 207 30.37 0.43 30.52
CA CYS A 207 31.02 -0.87 30.63
C CYS A 207 32.24 -0.81 31.55
N ASN A 208 32.19 -1.51 32.68
CA ASN A 208 33.29 -1.55 33.66
C ASN A 208 34.57 -2.23 33.14
N VAL A 209 34.51 -3.00 32.05
CA VAL A 209 35.66 -3.67 31.44
C VAL A 209 36.36 -2.76 30.43
N CYS A 210 35.58 -2.02 29.63
CA CYS A 210 36.12 -1.08 28.63
C CYS A 210 36.34 0.33 29.17
N GLN A 211 35.80 0.65 30.37
CA GLN A 211 35.80 2.00 30.95
C GLN A 211 35.26 3.07 29.97
N GLN A 212 34.22 2.71 29.20
CA GLN A 212 33.61 3.57 28.19
C GLN A 212 32.09 3.58 28.32
N ASP A 213 31.51 4.75 28.06
CA ASP A 213 30.07 4.98 28.02
C ASP A 213 29.55 4.75 26.60
N PHE A 214 28.54 3.89 26.47
CA PHE A 214 27.88 3.57 25.21
C PHE A 214 26.38 3.86 25.28
N THR A 215 25.78 4.26 24.16
CA THR A 215 24.32 4.37 24.04
C THR A 215 23.81 3.15 23.31
N PHE A 216 23.33 2.16 24.07
CA PHE A 216 22.93 0.85 23.54
C PHE A 216 21.47 0.55 23.84
N THR A 217 20.88 -0.29 22.99
CA THR A 217 19.65 -1.02 23.32
C THR A 217 19.95 -2.16 24.30
N PRO A 218 18.96 -2.65 25.08
CA PRO A 218 19.17 -3.75 26.03
C PRO A 218 19.80 -5.01 25.40
N THR A 219 19.48 -5.31 24.14
CA THR A 219 20.05 -6.42 23.39
C THR A 219 21.52 -6.22 23.01
N GLU A 220 21.93 -4.99 22.72
CA GLU A 220 23.33 -4.64 22.42
C GLU A 220 24.19 -4.67 23.67
N ILE A 221 23.65 -4.25 24.82
CA ILE A 221 24.32 -4.40 26.13
C ILE A 221 24.65 -5.87 26.40
N LEU A 222 23.69 -6.78 26.14
CA LEU A 222 23.90 -8.21 26.32
C LEU A 222 24.94 -8.78 25.33
N ARG A 223 24.92 -8.34 24.06
CA ARG A 223 25.94 -8.72 23.07
C ARG A 223 27.34 -8.24 23.47
N HIS A 224 27.45 -6.99 23.90
CA HIS A 224 28.71 -6.40 24.35
C HIS A 224 29.25 -7.13 25.58
N LYS A 225 28.40 -7.43 26.58
CA LYS A 225 28.80 -8.25 27.74
C LYS A 225 29.30 -9.64 27.35
N LYS A 226 28.74 -10.24 26.29
CA LYS A 226 29.16 -11.56 25.79
C LYS A 226 30.51 -11.52 25.07
N GLN A 227 30.95 -10.37 24.56
CA GLN A 227 32.28 -10.21 23.95
C GLN A 227 33.42 -10.16 24.98
N HIS A 228 33.10 -9.92 26.26
CA HIS A 228 34.04 -9.91 27.38
C HIS A 228 34.09 -11.24 28.15
N ARG A 229 33.50 -12.30 27.59
CA ARG A 229 33.40 -13.62 28.19
C ARG A 229 34.09 -14.64 27.31
#